data_AF-A0A4R0WYN5-F1
#
_entry.id   AF-A0A4R0WYN5-F1
#
_cell.length_a   1.000
_cell.length_b   1.000
_cell.length_c   1.000
_cell.angle_alpha   90.00
_cell.angle_beta   90.00
_cell.angle_gamma   90.00
#
_symmetry.space_group_name_H-M   'P 1'
#
loop_
_entity.id
_entity.type
_entity.pdbx_description
1 polymer ?
#
loop_
_entity_poly.entity_id
_entity_poly.type
_entity_poly.pdbx_seq_one_letter_code
_entity_poly.pdbx_strand_id
1 'polypeptide(L)'
;LESRNVVNTEDALKYLPNLAVRKRFIGDLNSIIAVRGTSNVQSARGLVYADGLLLSNLLGNSYSFPPRWSMVFPDEIQQVDVIYGPYSALYPGNSLGATVLLTTRMPTKFEATADVKAFTQHFDLYGVNQNFNGTEASATIGDRIGKFSWFIGANHLENTSQPLQFATLAQSTTPARPGDTPVTGAYFYNNQTNAPTAVLGVNGEGIEHTVQDQLKVKMQYDFTPTVQAGFTLGYWHQTYNSETSTFLRDVNGNPVYSGRVAINGFEYNIPAAAMAPSLGNSENWLYGAWLKTHNSTGWNAEAIASYYDVSNSVARTANAGTPGNGPG
;
A
#
# COMPACT_ATOMS: atom_id res chain seq x y z
N LEU A 1 -4.57 -14.92 -14.68
CA LEU A 1 -3.54 -14.26 -13.85
C LEU A 1 -2.42 -15.22 -13.48
N GLU A 2 -2.69 -16.53 -13.40
CA GLU A 2 -1.73 -17.61 -13.07
C GLU A 2 -0.39 -17.61 -13.84
N SER A 3 -0.33 -17.08 -15.07
CA SER A 3 0.93 -16.97 -15.83
C SER A 3 1.73 -15.69 -15.54
N ARG A 4 1.26 -14.84 -14.62
CA ARG A 4 1.88 -13.56 -14.25
C ARG A 4 2.28 -13.60 -12.78
N ASN A 5 3.49 -13.13 -12.48
CA ASN A 5 3.96 -12.96 -11.11
C ASN A 5 3.26 -11.75 -10.47
N VAL A 6 2.02 -11.94 -10.03
CA VAL A 6 1.21 -10.96 -9.30
C VAL A 6 1.47 -11.18 -7.82
N VAL A 7 2.10 -10.20 -7.16
CA VAL A 7 2.43 -10.30 -5.73
C VAL A 7 1.35 -9.63 -4.91
N ASN A 8 0.98 -8.39 -5.25
CA ASN A 8 -0.17 -7.73 -4.64
C ASN A 8 -1.36 -7.66 -5.61
N THR A 9 -2.57 -7.58 -5.08
CA THR A 9 -3.83 -7.59 -5.83
C THR A 9 -3.88 -6.51 -6.90
N GLU A 10 -3.38 -5.32 -6.60
CA GLU A 10 -3.32 -4.21 -7.54
C GLU A 10 -2.38 -4.47 -8.74
N ASP A 11 -1.42 -5.41 -8.64
CA ASP A 11 -0.52 -5.76 -9.75
C ASP A 11 -1.30 -6.44 -10.89
N ALA A 12 -2.52 -6.92 -10.65
CA ALA A 12 -3.42 -7.41 -11.69
C ALA A 12 -3.73 -6.32 -12.75
N LEU A 13 -3.61 -5.05 -12.37
CA LEU A 13 -3.85 -3.89 -13.23
C LEU A 13 -2.61 -3.43 -14.02
N LYS A 14 -1.42 -3.94 -13.69
CA LYS A 14 -0.12 -3.42 -14.16
C LYS A 14 0.02 -3.29 -15.67
N TYR A 15 -0.62 -4.18 -16.43
CA TYR A 15 -0.50 -4.24 -17.88
C TYR A 15 -1.71 -3.70 -18.63
N LEU A 16 -2.66 -3.06 -17.91
CA LEU A 16 -3.79 -2.42 -18.55
C LEU A 16 -3.37 -1.05 -19.14
N PRO A 17 -3.79 -0.74 -20.38
CA PRO A 17 -3.42 0.53 -21.00
C PRO A 17 -4.13 1.71 -20.33
N ASN A 18 -3.47 2.88 -20.31
CA ASN A 18 -4.04 4.13 -19.80
C ASN A 18 -4.52 4.10 -18.32
N LEU A 19 -3.99 3.15 -17.54
CA LEU A 19 -4.20 2.99 -16.11
C LEU A 19 -2.82 2.90 -15.43
N ALA A 20 -2.69 3.53 -14.29
CA ALA A 20 -1.51 3.42 -13.43
C ALA A 20 -1.96 3.11 -12.00
N VAL A 21 -1.13 2.36 -11.28
CA VAL A 21 -1.25 2.17 -9.84
C VAL A 21 0.02 2.74 -9.20
N ARG A 22 -0.14 3.65 -8.24
CA ARG A 22 0.99 4.21 -7.49
C ARG A 22 1.45 3.23 -6.42
N LYS A 23 2.43 2.39 -6.73
CA LYS A 23 3.04 1.45 -5.78
C LYS A 23 4.50 1.81 -5.56
N ARG A 24 4.91 2.10 -4.31
CA ARG A 24 6.32 2.43 -3.99
C ARG A 24 7.18 1.18 -3.71
N PHE A 25 6.57 0.14 -3.15
CA PHE A 25 7.19 -1.16 -2.84
C PHE A 25 6.10 -2.24 -2.67
N ILE A 26 6.49 -3.52 -2.55
CA ILE A 26 5.55 -4.64 -2.31
C ILE A 26 4.99 -4.55 -0.88
N GLY A 27 3.66 -4.56 -0.73
CA GLY A 27 3.02 -4.31 0.57
C GLY A 27 2.82 -2.82 0.90
N ASP A 28 3.10 -1.90 -0.02
CA ASP A 28 2.76 -0.48 0.17
C ASP A 28 1.24 -0.29 0.18
N LEU A 29 0.72 0.39 1.19
CA LEU A 29 -0.71 0.71 1.24
C LEU A 29 -1.11 1.82 0.29
N ASN A 30 -0.17 2.64 -0.20
CA ASN A 30 -0.47 3.83 -1.00
C ASN A 30 -0.87 3.55 -2.47
N SER A 31 -1.31 2.33 -2.78
CA SER A 31 -1.70 1.84 -4.11
C SER A 31 -2.96 2.52 -4.64
N ILE A 32 -2.83 3.77 -5.12
CA ILE A 32 -3.94 4.53 -5.72
C ILE A 32 -3.98 4.32 -7.23
N ILE A 33 -5.19 4.16 -7.76
CA ILE A 33 -5.42 4.15 -9.21
C ILE A 33 -5.43 5.56 -9.80
N ALA A 34 -4.77 5.74 -10.93
CA ALA A 34 -4.83 6.94 -11.75
C ALA A 34 -5.07 6.58 -13.21
N VAL A 35 -5.90 7.40 -13.89
CA VAL A 35 -6.44 7.09 -15.21
C VAL A 35 -6.48 8.38 -16.04
N ARG A 36 -6.08 8.30 -17.31
CA ARG A 36 -6.27 9.38 -18.31
C ARG A 36 -5.97 10.80 -17.78
N GLY A 37 -4.82 10.97 -17.14
CA GLY A 37 -4.35 12.28 -16.66
C GLY A 37 -4.90 12.73 -15.30
N THR A 38 -5.70 11.91 -14.60
CA THR A 38 -5.95 12.13 -13.16
C THR A 38 -4.66 11.89 -12.38
N SER A 39 -4.47 12.68 -11.31
CA SER A 39 -3.31 12.54 -10.45
C SER A 39 -3.52 11.43 -9.41
N ASN A 40 -2.44 10.78 -8.97
CA ASN A 40 -2.45 9.83 -7.86
C ASN A 40 -2.86 10.44 -6.51
N VAL A 41 -3.08 11.76 -6.43
CA VAL A 41 -3.66 12.44 -5.25
C VAL A 41 -5.19 12.42 -5.29
N GLN A 42 -5.78 12.16 -6.46
CA GLN A 42 -7.22 12.19 -6.68
C GLN A 42 -7.88 10.81 -6.49
N SER A 43 -7.57 10.14 -5.36
CA SER A 43 -8.02 8.78 -5.05
C SER A 43 -9.54 8.57 -5.14
N ALA A 44 -10.36 9.58 -4.81
CA ALA A 44 -11.82 9.48 -4.83
C ALA A 44 -12.44 9.58 -6.24
N ARG A 45 -11.62 9.73 -7.30
CA ARG A 45 -12.07 9.79 -8.71
C ARG A 45 -11.97 8.44 -9.42
N GLY A 46 -11.50 7.41 -8.73
CA GLY A 46 -11.49 6.03 -9.20
C GLY A 46 -12.20 5.12 -8.21
N LEU A 47 -12.97 4.18 -8.72
CA LEU A 47 -13.64 3.17 -7.90
C LEU A 47 -12.99 1.81 -8.08
N VAL A 48 -12.85 1.07 -6.99
CA VAL A 48 -12.44 -0.32 -6.96
C VAL A 48 -13.49 -1.09 -6.18
N TYR A 49 -14.00 -2.14 -6.81
CA TYR A 49 -14.93 -3.09 -6.19
C TYR A 49 -14.36 -4.50 -6.25
N ALA A 50 -14.74 -5.33 -5.29
CA ALA A 50 -14.54 -6.77 -5.34
C ALA A 50 -15.84 -7.50 -5.03
N ASP A 51 -16.31 -8.32 -5.97
CA ASP A 51 -17.60 -9.02 -5.90
C ASP A 51 -18.81 -8.09 -5.64
N GLY A 52 -18.66 -6.81 -6.02
CA GLY A 52 -19.62 -5.73 -5.78
C GLY A 52 -19.48 -5.00 -4.44
N LEU A 53 -18.54 -5.42 -3.58
CA LEU A 53 -18.20 -4.72 -2.33
C LEU A 53 -17.25 -3.55 -2.65
N LEU A 54 -17.57 -2.34 -2.15
CA LEU A 54 -16.74 -1.15 -2.36
C LEU A 54 -15.44 -1.25 -1.57
N LEU A 55 -14.30 -1.22 -2.26
CA LEU A 55 -12.96 -1.17 -1.64
C LEU A 55 -12.38 0.24 -1.63
N SER A 56 -12.81 1.12 -2.54
CA SER A 56 -12.34 2.52 -2.57
C SER A 56 -12.73 3.26 -1.30
N ASN A 57 -11.75 3.96 -0.71
CA ASN A 57 -11.97 4.84 0.42
C ASN A 57 -12.39 6.24 -0.06
N LEU A 58 -13.65 6.59 0.16
CA LEU A 58 -14.23 7.88 -0.26
C LEU A 58 -14.20 8.96 0.82
N LEU A 59 -13.54 8.71 1.96
CA LEU A 59 -13.47 9.66 3.09
C LEU A 59 -12.46 10.80 2.87
N GLY A 60 -11.68 10.76 1.80
CA GLY A 60 -10.68 11.76 1.51
C GLY A 60 -10.11 11.61 0.10
N ASN A 61 -9.17 12.50 -0.23
CA ASN A 61 -8.60 12.58 -1.56
C ASN A 61 -7.10 12.89 -1.47
N SER A 62 -6.32 11.86 -1.15
CA SER A 62 -4.86 11.92 -1.00
C SER A 62 -4.25 10.52 -1.01
N TYR A 63 -2.93 10.44 -0.88
CA TYR A 63 -2.17 9.18 -0.72
C TYR A 63 -2.65 8.32 0.46
N SER A 64 -3.27 8.93 1.47
CA SER A 64 -3.77 8.26 2.68
C SER A 64 -5.15 7.61 2.51
N PHE A 65 -5.80 7.76 1.35
CA PHE A 65 -7.11 7.18 1.06
C PHE A 65 -7.07 6.21 -0.15
N PRO A 66 -6.16 5.22 -0.16
CA PRO A 66 -6.10 4.21 -1.20
C PRO A 66 -7.29 3.24 -1.09
N PRO A 67 -7.65 2.55 -2.18
CA PRO A 67 -8.51 1.38 -2.10
C PRO A 67 -7.93 0.30 -1.18
N ARG A 68 -8.82 -0.45 -0.52
CA ARG A 68 -8.46 -1.52 0.41
C ARG A 68 -8.15 -2.83 -0.32
N TRP A 69 -7.07 -2.84 -1.11
CA TRP A 69 -6.63 -3.99 -1.92
C TRP A 69 -6.40 -5.26 -1.11
N SER A 70 -6.01 -5.10 0.15
CA SER A 70 -5.78 -6.18 1.10
C SER A 70 -7.01 -7.04 1.43
N MET A 71 -8.19 -6.65 0.97
CA MET A 71 -9.42 -7.43 1.12
C MET A 71 -9.62 -8.49 0.02
N VAL A 72 -8.69 -8.58 -0.93
CA VAL A 72 -8.73 -9.52 -2.07
C VAL A 72 -7.38 -10.18 -2.19
N PHE A 73 -7.38 -11.49 -2.44
CA PHE A 73 -6.17 -12.25 -2.69
C PHE A 73 -5.87 -12.25 -4.20
N PRO A 74 -4.61 -12.13 -4.64
CA PRO A 74 -4.30 -12.25 -6.07
C PRO A 74 -4.80 -13.56 -6.71
N ASP A 75 -4.66 -14.67 -6.00
CA ASP A 75 -4.90 -16.03 -6.52
C ASP A 75 -6.40 -16.39 -6.64
N GLU A 76 -7.28 -15.63 -5.98
CA GLU A 76 -8.73 -15.81 -6.10
C GLU A 76 -9.34 -14.97 -7.24
N ILE A 77 -8.59 -14.02 -7.82
CA ILE A 77 -9.11 -13.14 -8.86
C ILE A 77 -9.35 -13.96 -10.13
N GLN A 78 -10.62 -14.10 -10.50
CA GLN A 78 -11.03 -14.74 -11.74
C GLN A 78 -10.90 -13.77 -12.91
N GLN A 79 -11.37 -12.54 -12.70
CA GLN A 79 -11.49 -11.54 -13.75
C GLN A 79 -11.31 -10.13 -13.16
N VAL A 80 -10.72 -9.26 -13.98
CA VAL A 80 -10.59 -7.83 -13.69
C VAL A 80 -11.17 -7.06 -14.86
N ASP A 81 -12.26 -6.35 -14.62
CA ASP A 81 -12.88 -5.47 -15.61
C ASP A 81 -12.59 -4.02 -15.25
N VAL A 82 -12.25 -3.22 -16.27
CA VAL A 82 -11.99 -1.79 -16.08
C VAL A 82 -12.83 -0.97 -17.04
N ILE A 83 -13.69 -0.13 -16.47
CA ILE A 83 -14.50 0.83 -17.21
C ILE A 83 -13.76 2.16 -17.17
N TYR A 84 -13.30 2.62 -18.33
CA TYR A 84 -12.59 3.90 -18.45
C TYR A 84 -13.56 5.07 -18.60
N GLY A 85 -13.39 6.09 -17.77
CA GLY A 85 -14.20 7.30 -17.77
C GLY A 85 -15.49 7.20 -16.95
N PRO A 86 -16.37 8.22 -17.08
CA PRO A 86 -17.62 8.30 -16.34
C PRO A 86 -18.54 7.10 -16.57
N TYR A 87 -18.98 6.44 -15.49
CA TYR A 87 -19.95 5.34 -15.56
C TYR A 87 -20.97 5.37 -14.41
N SER A 88 -21.66 6.50 -14.27
CA SER A 88 -22.63 6.73 -13.19
C SER A 88 -24.00 6.05 -13.42
N ALA A 89 -24.19 5.33 -14.53
CA ALA A 89 -25.42 4.61 -14.82
C ALA A 89 -25.60 3.37 -13.91
N LEU A 90 -24.48 2.77 -13.49
CA LEU A 90 -24.45 1.58 -12.63
C LEU A 90 -23.71 1.82 -11.30
N TYR A 91 -22.72 2.72 -11.28
CA TYR A 91 -21.90 3.01 -10.10
C TYR A 91 -22.12 4.43 -9.58
N PRO A 92 -21.74 4.73 -8.33
CA PRO A 92 -21.82 6.08 -7.77
C PRO A 92 -21.07 7.12 -8.61
N GLY A 93 -21.44 8.40 -8.44
CA GLY A 93 -20.89 9.53 -9.19
C GLY A 93 -19.37 9.71 -9.07
N ASN A 94 -18.71 9.02 -8.14
CA ASN A 94 -17.25 8.94 -8.01
C ASN A 94 -16.57 8.14 -9.14
N SER A 95 -17.33 7.38 -9.93
CA SER A 95 -16.89 6.66 -11.15
C SER A 95 -16.50 7.63 -12.28
N LEU A 96 -15.74 8.70 -12.03
CA LEU A 96 -15.39 9.72 -13.03
C LEU A 96 -14.16 9.35 -13.87
N GLY A 97 -13.14 8.78 -13.24
CA GLY A 97 -11.86 8.44 -13.86
C GLY A 97 -11.85 7.03 -14.43
N ALA A 98 -11.97 6.02 -13.57
CA ALA A 98 -12.29 4.65 -13.94
C ALA A 98 -12.97 3.91 -12.80
N THR A 99 -13.63 2.82 -13.16
CA THR A 99 -14.15 1.83 -12.21
C THR A 99 -13.52 0.48 -12.51
N VAL A 100 -12.80 -0.05 -11.52
CA VAL A 100 -12.19 -1.38 -11.51
C VAL A 100 -13.14 -2.32 -10.77
N LEU A 101 -13.47 -3.43 -11.41
CA LEU A 101 -14.32 -4.47 -10.87
C LEU A 101 -13.50 -5.76 -10.82
N LEU A 102 -13.27 -6.25 -9.60
CA LEU A 102 -12.63 -7.53 -9.35
C LEU A 102 -13.74 -8.56 -9.13
N THR A 103 -13.70 -9.64 -9.91
CA THR A 103 -14.56 -10.81 -9.72
C THR A 103 -13.69 -11.93 -9.18
N THR A 104 -14.05 -12.48 -8.02
CA THR A 104 -13.33 -13.59 -7.41
C THR A 104 -14.01 -14.92 -7.71
N ARG A 105 -13.22 -16.00 -7.85
CA ARG A 105 -13.76 -17.33 -8.11
C ARG A 105 -14.28 -17.99 -6.83
N MET A 106 -15.35 -18.77 -6.95
CA MET A 106 -15.76 -19.76 -5.95
C MET A 106 -15.43 -21.18 -6.46
N PRO A 107 -15.00 -22.09 -5.57
CA PRO A 107 -14.66 -23.46 -5.94
C PRO A 107 -15.87 -24.21 -6.47
N THR A 108 -15.66 -25.05 -7.48
CA THR A 108 -16.68 -25.94 -8.07
C THR A 108 -16.53 -27.39 -7.64
N LYS A 109 -15.39 -27.72 -7.05
CA LYS A 109 -14.99 -29.01 -6.47
C LYS A 109 -13.92 -28.71 -5.42
N PHE A 110 -13.56 -29.72 -4.63
CA PHE A 110 -12.48 -29.59 -3.67
C PHE A 110 -11.18 -29.15 -4.36
N GLU A 111 -10.64 -28.03 -3.90
CA GLU A 111 -9.35 -27.50 -4.31
C GLU A 111 -8.61 -26.91 -3.12
N ALA A 112 -7.28 -27.03 -3.14
CA ALA A 112 -6.40 -26.40 -2.18
C ALA A 112 -5.13 -25.95 -2.91
N THR A 113 -4.65 -24.76 -2.56
CA THR A 113 -3.42 -24.19 -3.13
C THR A 113 -2.55 -23.66 -2.00
N ALA A 114 -1.23 -23.64 -2.21
CA ALA A 114 -0.28 -22.99 -1.33
C ALA A 114 0.86 -22.46 -2.17
N ASP A 115 1.24 -21.21 -1.92
CA ASP A 115 2.22 -20.48 -2.71
C ASP A 115 3.19 -19.77 -1.78
N VAL A 116 4.48 -19.79 -2.14
CA VAL A 116 5.53 -19.08 -1.42
C VAL A 116 6.38 -18.31 -2.42
N LYS A 117 6.53 -17.01 -2.18
CA LYS A 117 7.32 -16.09 -3.00
C LYS A 117 8.40 -15.45 -2.13
N ALA A 118 9.57 -15.24 -2.73
CA ALA A 118 10.65 -14.47 -2.14
C ALA A 118 11.14 -13.47 -3.18
N PHE A 119 11.49 -12.27 -2.73
CA PHE A 119 11.96 -11.21 -3.61
C PHE A 119 13.04 -10.37 -2.91
N THR A 120 13.93 -9.80 -3.71
CA THR A 120 15.04 -8.98 -3.24
C THR A 120 15.26 -7.82 -4.20
N GLN A 121 15.64 -6.67 -3.66
CA GLN A 121 16.01 -5.47 -4.40
C GLN A 121 17.34 -4.95 -3.86
N HIS A 122 18.32 -4.81 -4.75
CA HIS A 122 19.53 -4.06 -4.45
C HIS A 122 19.29 -2.57 -4.62
N PHE A 123 19.69 -1.76 -3.65
CA PHE A 123 19.59 -0.31 -3.69
C PHE A 123 20.95 0.30 -3.38
N ASP A 124 21.40 1.25 -4.22
CA ASP A 124 22.63 2.00 -4.05
C ASP A 124 22.39 3.48 -4.38
N LEU A 125 22.18 4.30 -3.35
CA LEU A 125 22.05 5.76 -3.49
C LEU A 125 22.37 6.49 -2.19
N TYR A 126 23.13 7.59 -2.30
CA TYR A 126 23.52 8.48 -1.18
C TYR A 126 24.08 7.73 0.04
N GLY A 127 24.90 6.70 -0.20
CA GLY A 127 25.57 5.92 0.83
C GLY A 127 24.74 4.81 1.45
N VAL A 128 23.46 4.66 1.06
CA VAL A 128 22.69 3.44 1.36
C VAL A 128 22.98 2.43 0.26
N ASN A 129 23.74 1.40 0.58
CA ASN A 129 24.07 0.29 -0.31
C ASN A 129 23.76 -1.04 0.39
N GLN A 130 22.57 -1.58 0.16
CA GLN A 130 22.14 -2.83 0.76
C GLN A 130 21.03 -3.51 -0.04
N ASN A 131 20.77 -4.78 0.28
CA ASN A 131 19.67 -5.55 -0.27
C ASN A 131 18.45 -5.47 0.66
N PHE A 132 17.31 -5.20 0.06
CA PHE A 132 16.00 -5.16 0.70
C PHE A 132 15.22 -6.40 0.27
N ASN A 133 14.79 -7.20 1.23
CA ASN A 133 14.20 -8.51 0.98
C ASN A 133 12.75 -8.56 1.49
N GLY A 134 11.96 -9.44 0.89
CA GLY A 134 10.66 -9.79 1.40
C GLY A 134 10.20 -11.18 0.96
N THR A 135 9.18 -11.66 1.64
CA THR A 135 8.58 -12.98 1.46
C THR A 135 7.07 -12.89 1.55
N GLU A 136 6.38 -13.72 0.77
CA GLU A 136 4.94 -13.87 0.82
C GLU A 136 4.62 -15.37 0.89
N ALA A 137 3.74 -15.78 1.80
CA ALA A 137 3.19 -17.13 1.86
C ALA A 137 1.66 -17.05 1.87
N SER A 138 1.00 -17.76 0.96
CA SER A 138 -0.45 -17.89 0.92
C SER A 138 -0.88 -19.35 0.90
N ALA A 139 -2.08 -19.60 1.41
CA ALA A 139 -2.76 -20.87 1.28
C ALA A 139 -4.25 -20.65 1.12
N THR A 140 -4.87 -21.45 0.24
CA THR A 140 -6.32 -21.45 0.06
C THR A 140 -6.86 -22.87 0.09
N ILE A 141 -8.10 -23.00 0.55
CA ILE A 141 -8.84 -24.25 0.53
C ILE A 141 -10.31 -23.96 0.31
N GLY A 142 -10.97 -24.77 -0.49
CA GLY A 142 -12.39 -24.62 -0.73
C GLY A 142 -13.00 -25.86 -1.37
N ASP A 143 -14.31 -25.96 -1.27
CA ASP A 143 -15.07 -27.05 -1.86
C ASP A 143 -16.49 -26.62 -2.21
N ARG A 144 -17.13 -27.45 -3.02
CA ARG A 144 -18.55 -27.38 -3.32
C ARG A 144 -19.23 -28.70 -2.96
N ILE A 145 -20.12 -28.63 -1.98
CA ILE A 145 -20.91 -29.76 -1.49
C ILE A 145 -22.37 -29.52 -1.88
N GLY A 146 -22.78 -30.16 -2.98
CA GLY A 146 -24.13 -29.98 -3.54
C GLY A 146 -24.38 -28.55 -4.01
N LYS A 147 -25.25 -27.83 -3.28
CA LYS A 147 -25.62 -26.43 -3.57
C LYS A 147 -24.82 -25.40 -2.78
N PHE A 148 -23.99 -25.85 -1.84
CA PHE A 148 -23.18 -25.00 -0.99
C PHE A 148 -21.74 -24.98 -1.48
N SER A 149 -21.12 -23.81 -1.52
CA SER A 149 -19.71 -23.63 -1.85
C SER A 149 -19.05 -22.74 -0.81
N TRP A 150 -17.83 -23.08 -0.42
CA TRP A 150 -17.09 -22.33 0.60
C TRP A 150 -15.62 -22.22 0.22
N PHE A 151 -15.00 -21.14 0.65
CA PHE A 151 -13.60 -20.83 0.39
C PHE A 151 -13.00 -20.18 1.64
N ILE A 152 -11.79 -20.59 2.00
CA ILE A 152 -10.97 -19.98 3.04
C ILE A 152 -9.59 -19.70 2.44
N GLY A 153 -9.09 -18.49 2.61
CA GLY A 153 -7.75 -18.07 2.19
C GLY A 153 -7.02 -17.36 3.31
N ALA A 154 -5.73 -17.63 3.45
CA ALA A 154 -4.83 -16.94 4.37
C ALA A 154 -3.55 -16.50 3.63
N ASN A 155 -3.01 -15.33 3.98
CA ASN A 155 -1.80 -14.79 3.40
C ASN A 155 -1.00 -14.05 4.48
N HIS A 156 0.32 -14.22 4.40
CA HIS A 156 1.31 -13.54 5.22
C HIS A 156 2.35 -12.92 4.30
N LEU A 157 2.53 -11.61 4.39
CA LEU A 157 3.49 -10.83 3.63
C LEU A 157 4.41 -10.09 4.60
N GLU A 158 5.71 -10.30 4.46
CA GLU A 158 6.74 -9.54 5.16
C GLU A 158 7.66 -8.91 4.13
N ASN A 159 7.88 -7.60 4.20
CA ASN A 159 8.78 -6.91 3.28
C ASN A 159 9.41 -5.68 3.92
N THR A 160 10.67 -5.43 3.57
CA THR A 160 11.37 -4.17 3.86
C THR A 160 11.58 -3.40 2.57
N SER A 161 11.16 -2.13 2.54
CA SER A 161 11.31 -1.25 1.39
C SER A 161 12.69 -0.61 1.32
N GLN A 162 13.10 -0.20 0.12
CA GLN A 162 14.19 0.76 -0.06
C GLN A 162 13.84 2.11 0.58
N PRO A 163 14.81 3.00 0.86
CA PRO A 163 14.52 4.36 1.32
C PRO A 163 13.54 5.06 0.38
N LEU A 164 12.36 5.41 0.89
CA LEU A 164 11.31 6.01 0.08
C LEU A 164 11.57 7.50 -0.15
N GLN A 165 12.22 8.16 0.81
CA GLN A 165 12.60 9.56 0.71
C GLN A 165 13.81 9.88 1.59
N PHE A 166 14.55 10.93 1.18
CA PHE A 166 15.69 11.46 1.93
C PHE A 166 15.35 12.82 2.55
N ALA A 167 15.98 13.11 3.68
CA ALA A 167 15.91 14.41 4.33
C ALA A 167 16.82 15.39 3.54
N THR A 168 16.21 16.40 2.93
CA THR A 168 16.94 17.36 2.09
C THR A 168 16.72 18.79 2.53
N LEU A 169 17.77 19.60 2.43
CA LEU A 169 17.70 21.06 2.58
C LEU A 169 18.30 21.74 1.37
N ALA A 170 17.70 22.85 0.93
CA ALA A 170 18.32 23.70 -0.09
C ALA A 170 19.73 24.09 0.37
N GLN A 171 20.68 24.17 -0.57
CA GLN A 171 22.05 24.55 -0.24
C GLN A 171 22.07 25.93 0.41
N SER A 172 22.66 26.01 1.60
CA SER A 172 22.76 27.26 2.34
C SER A 172 23.81 28.17 1.72
N THR A 173 23.53 29.47 1.72
CA THR A 173 24.48 30.54 1.40
C THR A 173 24.92 31.31 2.64
N THR A 174 24.39 30.93 3.82
CA THR A 174 24.73 31.59 5.09
C THR A 174 26.02 31.00 5.63
N PRO A 175 27.09 31.81 5.83
CA PRO A 175 28.32 31.31 6.41
C PRO A 175 28.09 30.70 7.80
N ALA A 176 28.78 29.61 8.09
CA ALA A 176 28.73 28.97 9.40
C ALA A 176 29.17 29.94 10.51
N ARG A 177 28.55 29.80 11.68
CA ARG A 177 28.78 30.66 12.85
C ARG A 177 29.43 29.88 13.99
N PRO A 178 30.13 30.57 14.92
CA PRO A 178 30.54 29.95 16.17
C PRO A 178 29.33 29.38 16.92
N GLY A 179 29.35 28.07 17.21
CA GLY A 179 28.24 27.35 17.84
C GLY A 179 27.52 26.37 16.93
N ASP A 180 27.69 26.47 15.61
CA ASP A 180 27.22 25.44 14.68
C ASP A 180 28.05 24.18 14.84
N THR A 181 27.40 23.02 14.89
CA THR A 181 28.11 21.74 15.00
C THR A 181 28.75 21.39 13.65
N PRO A 182 30.09 21.31 13.53
CA PRO A 182 30.70 20.92 12.28
C PRO A 182 30.39 19.46 11.98
N VAL A 183 29.86 19.18 10.79
CA VAL A 183 29.51 17.82 10.37
C VAL A 183 30.01 17.51 8.97
N THR A 184 30.25 16.22 8.73
CA THR A 184 30.61 15.66 7.42
C THR A 184 29.61 14.58 7.00
N GLY A 185 29.64 14.15 5.74
CA GLY A 185 28.82 13.04 5.23
C GLY A 185 27.55 13.45 4.46
N ALA A 186 27.26 14.74 4.32
CA ALA A 186 26.19 15.20 3.45
C ALA A 186 26.50 14.91 1.97
N TYR A 187 25.50 14.46 1.21
CA TYR A 187 25.57 14.37 -0.25
C TYR A 187 24.94 15.61 -0.88
N PHE A 188 25.30 15.92 -2.13
CA PHE A 188 24.76 17.06 -2.85
C PHE A 188 24.25 16.64 -4.22
N TYR A 189 23.12 17.20 -4.62
CA TYR A 189 22.54 17.03 -5.94
C TYR A 189 21.73 18.26 -6.33
N ASN A 190 21.35 18.35 -7.61
CA ASN A 190 20.37 19.33 -8.06
C ASN A 190 18.99 18.69 -8.02
N ASN A 191 18.05 19.33 -7.32
CA ASN A 191 16.69 18.82 -7.20
C ASN A 191 15.90 18.92 -8.52
N GLN A 192 14.63 18.52 -8.50
CA GLN A 192 13.75 18.54 -9.68
C GLN A 192 13.55 19.93 -10.31
N THR A 193 13.87 21.01 -9.60
CA THR A 193 13.87 22.40 -10.12
C THR A 193 15.28 22.89 -10.45
N ASN A 194 16.25 21.99 -10.54
CA ASN A 194 17.68 22.26 -10.76
C ASN A 194 18.33 23.14 -9.69
N ALA A 195 17.79 23.16 -8.46
CA ALA A 195 18.37 23.91 -7.35
C ALA A 195 19.34 23.03 -6.55
N PRO A 196 20.57 23.50 -6.24
CA PRO A 196 21.53 22.77 -5.42
C PRO A 196 20.95 22.44 -4.03
N THR A 197 21.03 21.17 -3.65
CA THR A 197 20.35 20.61 -2.49
C THR A 197 21.28 19.64 -1.76
N ALA A 198 21.33 19.76 -0.43
CA ALA A 198 22.02 18.84 0.46
C ALA A 198 21.10 17.71 0.89
N VAL A 199 21.61 16.48 0.86
CA VAL A 199 20.97 15.26 1.36
C VAL A 199 21.63 14.87 2.68
N LEU A 200 20.83 14.77 3.73
CA LEU A 200 21.31 14.69 5.10
C LEU A 200 21.15 13.29 5.71
N GLY A 201 20.25 12.49 5.15
CA GLY A 201 19.89 11.18 5.69
C GLY A 201 18.59 10.65 5.09
N VAL A 202 18.13 9.52 5.60
CA VAL A 202 16.82 8.93 5.30
C VAL A 202 15.77 9.59 6.20
N ASN A 203 14.68 10.11 5.64
CA ASN A 203 13.66 10.87 6.40
C ASN A 203 12.61 9.94 7.06
N GLY A 204 11.55 10.52 7.63
CA GLY A 204 10.47 9.78 8.31
C GLY A 204 9.54 8.92 7.45
N GLU A 205 9.64 8.95 6.11
CA GLU A 205 9.05 7.93 5.23
C GLU A 205 10.02 6.76 4.97
N GLY A 206 11.18 6.79 5.62
CA GLY A 206 12.44 6.10 5.33
C GLY A 206 12.41 4.68 4.80
N ILE A 207 12.99 3.76 5.56
CA ILE A 207 13.02 2.33 5.24
C ILE A 207 11.85 1.71 5.98
N GLU A 208 10.82 1.34 5.23
CA GLU A 208 9.57 0.82 5.80
C GLU A 208 9.61 -0.70 5.83
N HIS A 209 9.57 -1.28 7.02
CA HIS A 209 9.36 -2.71 7.20
C HIS A 209 7.89 -2.94 7.56
N THR A 210 7.23 -3.80 6.79
CA THR A 210 5.80 -4.07 6.88
C THR A 210 5.56 -5.56 7.00
N VAL A 211 4.69 -5.93 7.94
CA VAL A 211 4.13 -7.27 8.06
C VAL A 211 2.63 -7.17 7.88
N GLN A 212 2.07 -7.95 6.98
CA GLN A 212 0.63 -7.99 6.70
C GLN A 212 0.11 -9.41 6.79
N ASP A 213 -1.01 -9.57 7.49
CA ASP A 213 -1.76 -10.81 7.58
C ASP A 213 -3.15 -10.61 7.01
N GLN A 214 -3.60 -11.54 6.18
CA GLN A 214 -4.93 -11.55 5.60
C GLN A 214 -5.60 -12.89 5.87
N LEU A 215 -6.89 -12.83 6.18
CA LEU A 215 -7.78 -13.99 6.23
C LEU A 215 -9.06 -13.64 5.47
N LYS A 216 -9.54 -14.56 4.64
CA LYS A 216 -10.82 -14.40 3.97
C LYS A 216 -11.62 -15.68 3.99
N VAL A 217 -12.91 -15.51 4.22
CA VAL A 217 -13.90 -16.57 4.19
C VAL A 217 -15.00 -16.15 3.23
N LYS A 218 -15.32 -17.00 2.26
CA LYS A 218 -16.46 -16.84 1.38
C LYS A 218 -17.36 -18.05 1.47
N MET A 219 -18.66 -17.79 1.47
CA MET A 219 -19.69 -18.83 1.43
C MET A 219 -20.71 -18.46 0.38
N GLN A 220 -21.24 -19.46 -0.30
CA GLN A 220 -22.24 -19.30 -1.33
C GLN A 220 -23.24 -20.45 -1.26
N TYR A 221 -24.52 -20.14 -1.47
CA TYR A 221 -25.58 -21.13 -1.51
C TYR A 221 -26.54 -20.87 -2.67
N ASP A 222 -26.78 -21.91 -3.45
CA ASP A 222 -27.77 -21.91 -4.53
C ASP A 222 -29.13 -22.32 -3.97
N PHE A 223 -30.03 -21.37 -3.75
CA PHE A 223 -31.40 -21.69 -3.30
C PHE A 223 -32.18 -22.40 -4.41
N THR A 224 -32.09 -21.85 -5.62
CA THR A 224 -32.66 -22.41 -6.85
C THR A 224 -31.59 -22.45 -7.94
N PRO A 225 -31.85 -23.07 -9.10
CA PRO A 225 -30.95 -22.99 -10.25
C PRO A 225 -30.78 -21.58 -10.84
N THR A 226 -31.39 -20.54 -10.28
CA THR A 226 -31.31 -19.16 -10.76
C THR A 226 -31.16 -18.13 -9.64
N VAL A 227 -31.20 -18.53 -8.37
CA VAL A 227 -31.13 -17.63 -7.20
C VAL A 227 -30.06 -18.12 -6.26
N GLN A 228 -29.11 -17.23 -5.98
CA GLN A 228 -27.92 -17.52 -5.20
C GLN A 228 -27.69 -16.41 -4.19
N ALA A 229 -27.27 -16.77 -2.99
CA ALA A 229 -26.73 -15.81 -2.05
C ALA A 229 -25.30 -16.17 -1.69
N GLY A 230 -24.57 -15.17 -1.21
CA GLY A 230 -23.27 -15.36 -0.66
C GLY A 230 -22.95 -14.41 0.47
N PHE A 231 -21.90 -14.78 1.18
CA PHE A 231 -21.35 -14.06 2.30
C PHE A 231 -19.83 -14.00 2.13
N THR A 232 -19.23 -12.88 2.49
CA THR A 232 -17.79 -12.66 2.49
C THR A 232 -17.38 -12.00 3.80
N LEU A 233 -16.36 -12.56 4.43
CA LEU A 233 -15.66 -11.98 5.56
C LEU A 233 -14.20 -11.81 5.16
N GLY A 234 -13.69 -10.60 5.21
CA GLY A 234 -12.29 -10.27 5.07
C GLY A 234 -11.74 -9.73 6.38
N TYR A 235 -10.56 -10.18 6.75
CA TYR A 235 -9.75 -9.68 7.84
C TYR A 235 -8.39 -9.28 7.30
N TRP A 236 -7.91 -8.11 7.71
CA TRP A 236 -6.58 -7.65 7.38
C TRP A 236 -5.95 -6.93 8.55
N HIS A 237 -4.73 -7.34 8.88
CA HIS A 237 -3.91 -6.72 9.90
C HIS A 237 -2.55 -6.34 9.31
N GLN A 238 -2.05 -5.16 9.69
CA GLN A 238 -0.70 -4.73 9.36
C GLN A 238 -0.01 -4.15 10.58
N THR A 239 1.28 -4.43 10.70
CA THR A 239 2.24 -3.64 11.47
C THR A 239 3.27 -3.03 10.54
N TYR A 240 3.71 -1.81 10.84
CA TYR A 240 4.83 -1.20 10.14
C TYR A 240 5.74 -0.44 11.10
N ASN A 241 7.01 -0.34 10.73
CA ASN A 241 7.97 0.61 11.27
C ASN A 241 8.76 1.25 10.12
N SER A 242 8.99 2.56 10.22
CA SER A 242 9.79 3.33 9.29
C SER A 242 11.07 3.75 9.99
N GLU A 243 12.16 3.08 9.65
CA GLU A 243 13.49 3.37 10.16
C GLU A 243 14.10 4.56 9.42
N THR A 244 14.79 5.40 10.18
CA THR A 244 15.46 6.61 9.66
C THR A 244 16.94 6.55 10.00
N SER A 245 17.74 7.30 9.25
CA SER A 245 19.19 7.37 9.49
C SER A 245 19.74 8.72 9.07
N THR A 246 20.80 9.16 9.74
CA THR A 246 21.55 10.35 9.34
C THR A 246 22.86 9.95 8.67
N PHE A 247 23.24 10.68 7.62
CA PHE A 247 24.56 10.60 7.01
C PHE A 247 25.57 11.52 7.71
N LEU A 248 25.06 12.45 8.53
CA LEU A 248 25.87 13.47 9.17
C LEU A 248 26.60 12.94 10.40
N ARG A 249 27.91 13.16 10.43
CA ARG A 249 28.79 12.81 11.55
C ARG A 249 29.50 14.04 12.06
N ASP A 250 29.49 14.26 13.38
CA ASP A 250 30.28 15.31 14.02
C ASP A 250 31.79 14.97 14.00
N VAL A 251 32.62 15.87 14.52
CA VAL A 251 34.08 15.70 14.60
C VAL A 251 34.53 14.49 15.45
N ASN A 252 33.66 13.99 16.31
CA ASN A 252 33.90 12.82 17.16
C ASN A 252 33.30 11.53 16.56
N GLY A 253 32.68 11.59 15.38
CA GLY A 253 32.02 10.48 14.72
C GLY A 253 30.58 10.20 15.20
N ASN A 254 30.01 11.04 16.07
CA ASN A 254 28.64 10.87 16.54
C ASN A 254 27.63 11.23 15.44
N PRO A 255 26.53 10.48 15.29
CA PRO A 255 25.48 10.82 14.33
C PRO A 255 24.73 12.09 14.75
N VAL A 256 24.47 12.99 13.80
CA VAL A 256 23.74 14.24 14.04
C VAL A 256 22.40 14.23 13.29
N TYR A 257 21.29 14.32 14.04
CA TYR A 257 19.94 14.22 13.46
C TYR A 257 19.19 15.55 13.35
N SER A 258 19.61 16.58 14.08
CA SER A 258 18.88 17.85 14.14
C SER A 258 19.77 18.98 14.64
N GLY A 259 19.24 20.21 14.57
CA GLY A 259 19.88 21.41 15.09
C GLY A 259 20.70 22.17 14.05
N ARG A 260 21.47 23.15 14.52
CA ARG A 260 22.34 23.98 13.67
C ARG A 260 23.66 23.27 13.43
N VAL A 261 23.97 23.03 12.16
CA VAL A 261 25.18 22.34 11.73
C VAL A 261 25.94 23.15 10.69
N ALA A 262 27.25 22.98 10.63
CA ALA A 262 28.10 23.53 9.58
C ALA A 262 28.48 22.42 8.59
N ILE A 263 28.03 22.55 7.34
CA ILE A 263 28.36 21.64 6.23
C ILE A 263 29.10 22.45 5.18
N ASN A 264 30.33 22.04 4.82
CA ASN A 264 31.17 22.74 3.84
C ASN A 264 31.33 24.25 4.10
N GLY A 265 31.34 24.67 5.37
CA GLY A 265 31.49 26.07 5.78
C GLY A 265 30.20 26.91 5.79
N PHE A 266 29.04 26.31 5.53
CA PHE A 266 27.73 26.98 5.57
C PHE A 266 26.84 26.46 6.71
N GLU A 267 26.05 27.35 7.32
CA GLU A 267 25.08 27.03 8.38
C GLU A 267 23.83 26.35 7.76
N TYR A 268 23.45 25.20 8.29
CA TYR A 268 22.18 24.52 8.02
C TYR A 268 21.40 24.34 9.32
N ASN A 269 20.10 24.61 9.30
CA ASN A 269 19.21 24.32 10.42
C ASN A 269 18.36 23.09 10.10
N ILE A 270 18.69 21.96 10.73
CA ILE A 270 18.00 20.69 10.53
C ILE A 270 16.81 20.60 11.50
N PRO A 271 15.56 20.55 11.01
CA PRO A 271 14.39 20.38 11.88
C PRO A 271 14.50 19.10 12.71
N ALA A 272 14.04 19.14 13.96
CA ALA A 272 14.04 17.97 14.84
C ALA A 272 13.39 16.74 14.19
N ALA A 273 12.22 16.95 13.58
CA ALA A 273 11.43 15.91 12.94
C ALA A 273 11.92 15.50 11.53
N ALA A 274 13.01 16.08 11.01
CA ALA A 274 13.48 15.82 9.63
C ALA A 274 13.78 14.34 9.37
N MET A 275 14.19 13.61 10.41
CA MET A 275 14.52 12.18 10.38
C MET A 275 13.86 11.45 11.56
N ALA A 276 12.63 11.84 11.92
CA ALA A 276 11.88 11.18 12.97
C ALA A 276 11.33 9.81 12.50
N PRO A 277 11.60 8.70 13.19
CA PRO A 277 11.00 7.41 12.87
C PRO A 277 9.52 7.37 13.20
N SER A 278 8.83 6.41 12.59
CA SER A 278 7.42 6.12 12.88
C SER A 278 7.15 4.62 12.95
N LEU A 279 6.09 4.25 13.64
CA LEU A 279 5.58 2.89 13.67
C LEU A 279 4.08 2.89 13.88
N GLY A 280 3.43 1.79 13.55
CA GLY A 280 1.99 1.70 13.73
C GLY A 280 1.44 0.33 13.41
N ASN A 281 0.14 0.21 13.65
CA ASN A 281 -0.64 -0.95 13.26
C ASN A 281 -2.04 -0.57 12.80
N SER A 282 -2.66 -1.45 12.03
CA SER A 282 -4.04 -1.31 11.59
C SER A 282 -4.71 -2.67 11.50
N GLU A 283 -5.96 -2.74 11.95
CA GLU A 283 -6.79 -3.94 11.93
C GLU A 283 -8.15 -3.61 11.33
N ASN A 284 -8.51 -4.32 10.27
CA ASN A 284 -9.65 -4.00 9.43
C ASN A 284 -10.46 -5.25 9.11
N TRP A 285 -11.78 -5.07 9.07
CA TRP A 285 -12.74 -6.11 8.77
C TRP A 285 -13.64 -5.66 7.63
N LEU A 286 -13.92 -6.58 6.69
CA LEU A 286 -14.90 -6.38 5.63
C LEU A 286 -15.96 -7.47 5.72
N TYR A 287 -17.21 -7.06 5.89
CA TYR A 287 -18.37 -7.92 5.86
C TYR A 287 -19.15 -7.63 4.59
N GLY A 288 -19.52 -8.68 3.86
CA GLY A 288 -20.30 -8.60 2.64
C GLY A 288 -21.37 -9.68 2.62
N ALA A 289 -22.60 -9.32 2.26
CA ALA A 289 -23.67 -10.26 1.97
C ALA A 289 -24.35 -9.85 0.67
N TRP A 290 -24.72 -10.82 -0.15
CA TRP A 290 -25.38 -10.53 -1.41
C TRP A 290 -26.39 -11.59 -1.79
N LEU A 291 -27.38 -11.19 -2.58
CA LEU A 291 -28.39 -12.02 -3.19
C LEU A 291 -28.48 -11.64 -4.67
N LYS A 292 -28.31 -12.61 -5.56
CA LYS A 292 -28.27 -12.40 -7.01
C LYS A 292 -29.15 -13.41 -7.71
N THR A 293 -29.70 -13.00 -8.86
CA THR A 293 -30.32 -13.93 -9.80
C THR A 293 -29.47 -14.09 -11.06
N HIS A 294 -29.50 -15.27 -11.66
CA HIS A 294 -28.70 -15.61 -12.85
C HIS A 294 -29.53 -16.31 -13.94
N ASN A 295 -30.62 -15.66 -14.35
CA ASN A 295 -31.44 -16.10 -15.48
C ASN A 295 -30.67 -15.94 -16.80
N SER A 296 -30.78 -16.93 -17.68
CA SER A 296 -30.18 -16.90 -19.03
C SER A 296 -30.86 -15.89 -19.96
N THR A 297 -32.11 -15.56 -19.69
CA THR A 297 -32.92 -14.58 -20.42
C THR A 297 -33.78 -13.79 -19.44
N GLY A 298 -34.19 -12.58 -19.84
CA GLY A 298 -34.99 -11.69 -18.99
C GLY A 298 -34.16 -10.89 -18.00
N TRP A 299 -34.77 -10.52 -16.87
CA TRP A 299 -34.18 -9.64 -15.88
C TRP A 299 -33.33 -10.41 -14.87
N ASN A 300 -32.20 -9.82 -14.50
CA ASN A 300 -31.44 -10.21 -13.32
C ASN A 300 -31.46 -9.08 -12.29
N ALA A 301 -31.52 -9.46 -11.02
CA ALA A 301 -31.50 -8.54 -9.89
C ALA A 301 -30.35 -8.89 -8.96
N GLU A 302 -29.78 -7.85 -8.34
CA GLU A 302 -28.69 -7.97 -7.36
C GLU A 302 -28.99 -7.04 -6.17
N ALA A 303 -28.81 -7.59 -4.97
CA ALA A 303 -28.80 -6.83 -3.74
C ALA A 303 -27.50 -7.16 -2.99
N ILE A 304 -26.75 -6.13 -2.59
CA ILE A 304 -25.48 -6.26 -1.87
C ILE A 304 -25.55 -5.37 -0.63
N ALA A 305 -25.14 -5.92 0.52
CA ALA A 305 -24.91 -5.19 1.75
C ALA A 305 -23.44 -5.37 2.15
N SER A 306 -22.77 -4.28 2.50
CA SER A 306 -21.36 -4.29 2.91
C SER A 306 -21.13 -3.42 4.14
N TYR A 307 -20.26 -3.86 5.04
CA TYR A 307 -19.80 -3.10 6.18
C TYR A 307 -18.28 -3.23 6.30
N TYR A 308 -17.57 -2.10 6.35
CA TYR A 308 -16.12 -2.05 6.52
C TYR A 308 -15.83 -1.41 7.88
N ASP A 309 -15.08 -2.10 8.72
CA ASP A 309 -14.77 -1.67 10.07
C ASP A 309 -13.25 -1.54 10.26
N VAL A 310 -12.83 -0.43 10.87
CA VAL A 310 -11.43 -0.18 11.26
C VAL A 310 -11.37 -0.33 12.78
N SER A 311 -11.29 -1.59 13.22
CA SER A 311 -11.35 -1.95 14.64
C SER A 311 -10.20 -1.38 15.47
N ASN A 312 -9.00 -1.30 14.89
CA ASN A 312 -7.85 -0.67 15.50
C ASN A 312 -7.00 0.04 14.45
N SER A 313 -6.49 1.23 14.76
CA SER A 313 -5.60 1.98 13.89
C SER A 313 -4.76 2.93 14.72
N VAL A 314 -3.48 2.60 14.90
CA VAL A 314 -2.55 3.40 15.69
C VAL A 314 -1.35 3.74 14.83
N ALA A 315 -1.01 5.03 14.78
CA ALA A 315 0.24 5.51 14.20
C ALA A 315 0.96 6.36 15.25
N ARG A 316 2.26 6.13 15.40
CA ARG A 316 3.15 6.87 16.29
C ARG A 316 4.30 7.43 15.46
N THR A 317 4.58 8.71 15.63
CA THR A 317 5.70 9.38 15.00
C THR A 317 6.50 10.07 16.09
N ALA A 318 7.81 9.84 16.11
CA ALA A 318 8.69 10.51 17.05
C ALA A 318 8.72 12.03 16.79
N ASN A 319 9.00 12.83 17.82
CA ASN A 319 9.14 14.28 17.67
C ASN A 319 10.54 14.70 17.18
N ALA A 320 11.50 13.77 17.18
CA ALA A 320 12.87 14.00 16.72
C ALA A 320 13.50 12.72 16.17
N GLY A 321 14.51 12.87 15.31
CA GLY A 321 15.41 11.76 14.96
C GLY A 321 16.36 11.44 16.12
N THR A 322 16.57 10.15 16.39
CA THR A 322 17.42 9.67 17.48
C THR A 322 18.41 8.61 16.98
N PRO A 323 19.58 8.45 17.63
CA PRO A 323 20.48 7.33 17.35
C PRO A 323 19.84 6.01 17.79
N GLY A 324 19.76 5.04 16.89
CA GLY A 324 19.27 3.68 17.15
C GLY A 324 17.77 3.49 16.95
N ASN A 325 17.37 2.24 16.73
CA ASN A 325 16.00 1.76 16.55
C ASN A 325 15.18 1.91 17.85
N GLY A 326 14.98 3.14 18.32
CA GLY A 326 14.16 3.43 19.47
C GLY A 326 12.69 3.21 19.11
N PRO A 327 11.93 2.44 19.91
CA PRO A 327 10.48 2.44 19.78
C PRO A 327 10.01 3.86 20.13
N GLY A 328 9.35 4.51 19.17
CA GLY A 328 8.58 5.72 19.46
C GLY A 328 7.49 5.47 20.49
#